data_AF-A0A3N7CVB7-F1
#
_entry.id   AF-A0A3N7CVB7-F1
#
_cell.length_a   1.000
_cell.length_b   1.000
_cell.length_c   1.000
_cell.angle_alpha   90.00
_cell.angle_beta   90.00
_cell.angle_gamma   90.00
#
_symmetry.space_group_name_H-M   'P 1'
#
loop_
_entity.id
_entity.type
_entity.pdbx_description
1 polymer ?
#
loop_
_entity_poly.entity_id
_entity_poly.type
_entity_poly.pdbx_seq_one_letter_code
_entity_poly.pdbx_strand_id
1 'polypeptide(L)'
;MKLWISLLLALAAVPALAETADWGVYQQGSALELAMDRNSIWVEKDGLVHFVNQERFSERQYDKATDIQYYIRRTTGYANCAKQQYALIGLEYAGKNNRHLYSSMFPVQRFAWNWQPVYQNSVADTMLQVVCYLAKTAPHKKSE
;
A
#
# COMPACT_ATOMS: atom_id res chain seq x y z
N MET A 1 -4.00 -24.68 55.92
CA MET A 1 -3.49 -23.34 55.53
C MET A 1 -3.02 -23.43 54.08
N LYS A 2 -3.76 -22.81 53.17
CA LYS A 2 -3.55 -22.84 51.72
C LYS A 2 -2.93 -21.50 51.32
N LEU A 3 -1.65 -21.51 50.93
CA LEU A 3 -0.97 -20.33 50.38
C LEU A 3 -0.96 -20.46 48.85
N TRP A 4 -1.72 -19.58 48.23
CA TRP A 4 -2.00 -19.52 46.81
C TRP A 4 -0.79 -19.02 46.03
N ILE A 5 -0.29 -19.92 45.19
CA ILE A 5 0.54 -19.64 44.02
C ILE A 5 -0.36 -18.91 43.03
N SER A 6 -0.10 -17.63 42.77
CA SER A 6 -0.57 -16.92 41.57
C SER A 6 0.30 -15.68 41.39
N LEU A 7 1.55 -15.91 40.98
CA LEU A 7 2.43 -14.86 40.49
C LEU A 7 1.98 -14.51 39.07
N LEU A 8 1.51 -13.28 38.93
CA LEU A 8 1.04 -12.61 37.72
C LEU A 8 1.89 -12.94 36.47
N LEU A 9 1.30 -13.67 35.52
CA LEU A 9 1.66 -13.53 34.11
C LEU A 9 1.13 -12.16 33.64
N ALA A 10 1.94 -11.12 33.82
CA ALA A 10 1.82 -9.91 33.01
C ALA A 10 2.26 -10.29 31.60
N LEU A 11 1.31 -10.75 30.77
CA LEU A 11 1.51 -10.83 29.33
C LEU A 11 1.93 -9.44 28.86
N ALA A 12 3.19 -9.30 28.46
CA ALA A 12 3.65 -8.19 27.66
C ALA A 12 2.85 -8.21 26.36
N ALA A 13 1.76 -7.45 26.34
CA ALA A 13 1.15 -7.02 25.10
C ALA A 13 2.17 -6.10 24.43
N VAL A 14 3.12 -6.69 23.70
CA VAL A 14 3.94 -5.94 22.76
C VAL A 14 2.93 -5.37 21.76
N PRO A 15 2.70 -4.05 21.73
CA PRO A 15 1.90 -3.49 20.65
C PRO A 15 2.64 -3.92 19.39
N ALA A 16 1.98 -4.67 18.52
CA ALA A 16 2.52 -4.97 17.21
C ALA A 16 2.94 -3.62 16.63
N LEU A 17 4.26 -3.40 16.53
CA LEU A 17 4.82 -2.22 15.92
C LEU A 17 4.26 -2.26 14.50
N ALA A 18 3.24 -1.43 14.24
CA ALA A 18 2.81 -1.18 12.88
C ALA A 18 4.07 -0.72 12.16
N GLU A 19 4.55 -1.52 11.21
CA GLU A 19 5.73 -1.16 10.42
C GLU A 19 5.47 0.24 9.86
N THR A 20 6.35 1.17 10.22
CA THR A 20 6.27 2.52 9.67
C THR A 20 6.54 2.41 8.17
N ALA A 21 5.65 2.99 7.36
CA ALA A 21 5.82 3.00 5.91
C ALA A 21 7.21 3.57 5.52
N ASP A 22 7.91 2.90 4.61
CA ASP A 22 9.20 3.31 4.06
C ASP A 22 8.99 3.89 2.66
N TRP A 23 8.65 5.18 2.60
CA TRP A 23 8.34 5.87 1.35
C TRP A 23 9.60 6.15 0.52
N GLY A 24 9.81 5.34 -0.52
CA GLY A 24 10.78 5.62 -1.57
C GLY A 24 10.19 6.47 -2.69
N VAL A 25 10.58 7.74 -2.78
CA VAL A 25 10.20 8.62 -3.91
C VAL A 25 10.86 8.11 -5.19
N TYR A 26 10.06 7.89 -6.23
CA TYR A 26 10.53 7.46 -7.54
C TYR A 26 10.31 8.51 -8.64
N GLN A 27 9.47 9.52 -8.39
CA GLN A 27 9.30 10.66 -9.29
C GLN A 27 8.95 11.92 -8.49
N GLN A 28 9.71 13.00 -8.71
CA GLN A 28 9.46 14.31 -8.10
C GLN A 28 9.13 15.34 -9.18
N GLY A 29 7.94 15.93 -9.11
CA GLY A 29 7.53 17.08 -9.89
C GLY A 29 7.14 18.26 -9.00
N SER A 30 6.99 19.44 -9.61
CA SER A 30 6.55 20.65 -8.89
C SER A 30 5.09 20.55 -8.41
N ALA A 31 4.24 19.81 -9.13
CA ALA A 31 2.83 19.63 -8.81
C ALA A 31 2.52 18.31 -8.07
N LEU A 32 3.35 17.28 -8.30
CA LEU A 32 3.08 15.90 -7.89
C LEU A 32 4.38 15.18 -7.57
N GLU A 33 4.41 14.52 -6.42
CA GLU A 33 5.43 13.56 -6.01
C GLU A 33 4.82 12.16 -5.97
N LEU A 34 5.53 11.19 -6.52
CA LEU A 34 5.16 9.78 -6.51
C LEU A 34 6.16 8.98 -5.67
N ALA A 35 5.63 8.19 -4.75
CA ALA A 35 6.41 7.36 -3.85
C ALA A 35 5.78 5.98 -3.68
N MET A 36 6.62 4.98 -3.40
CA MET A 36 6.18 3.62 -3.10
C MET A 36 6.56 3.29 -1.65
N ASP A 37 5.67 2.66 -0.90
CA ASP A 37 6.02 2.10 0.41
C ASP A 37 6.78 0.79 0.20
N ARG A 38 8.09 0.79 0.47
CA ARG A 38 8.96 -0.37 0.28
C ARG A 38 8.62 -1.51 1.24
N ASN A 39 8.12 -1.20 2.43
CA ASN A 39 7.70 -2.21 3.41
C ASN A 39 6.39 -2.89 2.97
N SER A 40 5.61 -2.25 2.11
CA SER A 40 4.41 -2.85 1.54
C SER A 40 4.67 -3.85 0.41
N ILE A 41 5.91 -3.96 -0.09
CA ILE A 41 6.25 -4.84 -1.20
C ILE A 41 6.50 -6.26 -0.70
N TRP A 42 5.67 -7.19 -1.14
CA TRP A 42 5.84 -8.62 -0.89
C TRP A 42 5.15 -9.45 -1.98
N VAL A 43 5.61 -10.69 -2.18
CA VAL A 43 5.15 -11.56 -3.27
C VAL A 43 4.23 -12.65 -2.73
N GLU A 44 3.01 -12.74 -3.27
CA GLU A 44 2.04 -13.79 -3.01
C GLU A 44 2.53 -15.16 -3.52
N LYS A 45 1.91 -16.23 -3.02
CA LYS A 45 2.20 -17.61 -3.47
C LYS A 45 2.01 -17.79 -4.99
N ASP A 46 1.09 -17.04 -5.60
CA ASP A 46 0.81 -17.08 -7.04
C ASP A 46 1.62 -16.05 -7.85
N GLY A 47 2.64 -15.44 -7.24
CA GLY A 47 3.56 -14.53 -7.91
C GLY A 47 3.04 -13.10 -8.09
N LEU A 48 1.85 -12.78 -7.59
CA LEU A 48 1.35 -11.41 -7.56
C LEU A 48 2.09 -10.59 -6.50
N VAL A 49 2.43 -9.35 -6.84
CA VAL A 49 3.20 -8.47 -5.95
C VAL A 49 2.25 -7.46 -5.31
N HIS A 50 2.13 -7.47 -3.99
CA HIS A 50 1.40 -6.44 -3.26
C HIS A 50 2.21 -5.15 -3.23
N PHE A 51 1.54 -4.00 -3.28
CA PHE A 51 2.17 -2.70 -3.16
C PHE A 51 1.22 -1.61 -2.64
N VAL A 52 1.79 -0.55 -2.08
CA VAL A 52 1.11 0.70 -1.76
C VAL A 52 1.84 1.86 -2.43
N ASN A 53 1.17 2.49 -3.38
CA ASN A 53 1.64 3.69 -4.06
C ASN A 53 1.09 4.95 -3.39
N GLN A 54 1.86 6.02 -3.35
CA GLN A 54 1.47 7.33 -2.84
C GLN A 54 1.65 8.40 -3.91
N GLU A 55 0.61 9.20 -4.07
CA GLU A 55 0.60 10.46 -4.81
C GLU A 55 0.49 11.60 -3.78
N ARG A 56 1.47 12.51 -3.77
CA ARG A 56 1.47 13.72 -2.94
C ARG A 56 1.38 14.94 -3.84
N PHE A 57 0.29 15.68 -3.71
CA PHE A 57 -0.02 16.87 -4.51
C PHE A 57 0.46 18.13 -3.80
N SER A 58 1.00 19.10 -4.54
CA SER A 58 1.34 20.42 -4.00
C SER A 58 0.08 21.24 -3.67
N GLU A 59 -0.98 21.03 -4.44
CA GLU A 59 -2.29 21.68 -4.29
C GLU A 59 -3.37 20.71 -3.78
N ARG A 60 -4.41 21.28 -3.15
CA ARG A 60 -5.53 20.51 -2.61
C ARG A 60 -6.36 19.92 -3.74
N GLN A 61 -6.52 18.61 -3.72
CA GLN A 61 -7.37 17.87 -4.63
C GLN A 61 -8.77 17.68 -4.03
N TYR A 62 -9.73 17.33 -4.89
CA TYR A 62 -11.10 17.02 -4.50
C TYR A 62 -11.58 15.76 -5.22
N ASP A 63 -12.02 14.77 -4.46
CA ASP A 63 -12.65 13.57 -4.99
C ASP A 63 -14.17 13.70 -4.92
N LYS A 64 -14.82 13.71 -6.09
CA LYS A 64 -16.27 13.90 -6.21
C LYS A 64 -17.07 12.71 -5.69
N ALA A 65 -16.54 11.48 -5.80
CA ALA A 65 -17.27 10.28 -5.40
C ALA A 65 -17.42 10.17 -3.88
N THR A 66 -16.44 10.68 -3.15
CA THR A 66 -16.40 10.65 -1.69
C THR A 66 -16.66 12.01 -1.03
N ASP A 67 -16.70 13.11 -1.80
CA ASP A 67 -16.79 14.50 -1.30
C ASP A 67 -15.62 14.87 -0.37
N ILE A 68 -14.42 14.36 -0.68
CA ILE A 68 -13.22 14.53 0.15
C ILE A 68 -12.23 15.48 -0.49
N GLN A 69 -11.73 16.43 0.31
CA GLN A 69 -10.59 17.27 -0.06
C GLN A 69 -9.30 16.74 0.56
N TYR A 70 -8.27 16.52 -0.25
CA TYR A 70 -7.05 15.84 0.17
C TYR A 70 -5.78 16.43 -0.45
N TYR A 71 -4.61 16.07 0.08
CA TYR A 71 -3.30 16.37 -0.51
C TYR A 71 -2.49 15.11 -0.82
N ILE A 72 -2.86 13.99 -0.21
CA ILE A 72 -2.18 12.71 -0.38
C ILE A 72 -3.25 11.68 -0.74
N ARG A 73 -2.99 10.93 -1.80
CA ARG A 73 -3.75 9.74 -2.17
C ARG A 73 -2.83 8.54 -2.11
N ARG A 74 -3.24 7.48 -1.42
CA ARG A 74 -2.55 6.20 -1.41
C ARG A 74 -3.44 5.14 -2.02
N THR A 75 -2.85 4.30 -2.86
CA THR A 75 -3.56 3.20 -3.50
C THR A 75 -2.86 1.89 -3.17
N THR A 76 -3.62 0.96 -2.59
CA THR A 76 -3.17 -0.42 -2.35
C THR A 76 -3.55 -1.27 -3.54
N GLY A 77 -2.63 -2.09 -4.01
CA GLY A 77 -2.86 -2.90 -5.20
C GLY A 77 -2.00 -4.15 -5.28
N TYR A 78 -2.25 -4.90 -6.35
CA TYR A 78 -1.48 -6.07 -6.75
C TYR A 78 -1.02 -5.94 -8.19
N ALA A 79 0.25 -6.24 -8.44
CA ALA A 79 0.86 -6.24 -9.76
C ALA A 79 1.10 -7.67 -10.25
N ASN A 80 0.85 -7.90 -11.54
CA ASN A 80 1.33 -9.07 -12.26
C ASN A 80 2.46 -8.64 -13.20
N CYS A 81 3.70 -8.77 -12.74
CA CYS A 81 4.89 -8.32 -13.47
C CYS A 81 5.11 -9.06 -14.78
N ALA A 82 4.68 -10.32 -14.89
CA ALA A 82 4.78 -11.09 -16.12
C ALA A 82 3.78 -10.63 -17.19
N LYS A 83 2.60 -10.16 -16.78
CA LYS A 83 1.52 -9.71 -17.67
C LYS A 83 1.44 -8.19 -17.87
N GLN A 84 2.33 -7.43 -17.24
CA GLN A 84 2.35 -5.96 -17.31
C GLN A 84 0.99 -5.31 -16.98
N GLN A 85 0.38 -5.74 -15.88
CA GLN A 85 -0.92 -5.26 -15.43
C GLN A 85 -0.98 -5.15 -13.90
N TYR A 86 -1.92 -4.36 -13.40
CA TYR A 86 -2.16 -4.19 -11.96
C TYR A 86 -3.65 -4.11 -11.65
N ALA A 87 -4.01 -4.34 -10.39
CA ALA A 87 -5.34 -4.08 -9.87
C ALA A 87 -5.22 -3.26 -8.59
N LEU A 88 -6.03 -2.21 -8.45
CA LEU A 88 -6.15 -1.44 -7.22
C LEU A 88 -7.32 -1.98 -6.40
N ILE A 89 -7.09 -2.20 -5.11
CA ILE A 89 -8.05 -2.82 -4.20
C ILE A 89 -8.33 -1.97 -2.96
N GLY A 90 -7.53 -0.92 -2.75
CA GLY A 90 -7.66 -0.02 -1.62
C GLY A 90 -7.27 1.39 -2.01
N LEU A 91 -7.89 2.33 -1.29
CA LEU A 91 -7.68 3.75 -1.46
C LEU A 91 -7.67 4.42 -0.09
N GLU A 92 -6.75 5.33 0.12
CA GLU A 92 -6.69 6.19 1.31
C GLU A 92 -6.44 7.64 0.89
N TYR A 93 -7.10 8.56 1.58
CA TYR A 93 -6.87 9.99 1.48
C TYR A 93 -6.30 10.54 2.79
N ALA A 94 -5.33 11.45 2.65
CA ALA A 94 -4.74 12.15 3.77
C ALA A 94 -4.60 13.67 3.50
N GLY A 95 -4.59 14.44 4.57
CA GLY A 95 -4.31 15.87 4.57
C GLY A 95 -2.82 16.17 4.36
N LYS A 96 -2.49 17.46 4.20
CA LYS A 96 -1.12 17.93 3.92
C LYS A 96 -0.08 17.45 4.95
N ASN A 97 -0.47 17.39 6.22
CA ASN A 97 0.36 16.95 7.34
C ASN A 97 0.31 15.43 7.58
N ASN A 98 -0.08 14.64 6.57
CA ASN A 98 -0.24 13.20 6.68
C ASN A 98 -1.39 12.71 7.57
N ARG A 99 -2.26 13.63 8.06
CA ARG A 99 -3.44 13.25 8.84
C ARG A 99 -4.39 12.44 7.95
N HIS A 100 -4.70 11.21 8.36
CA HIS A 100 -5.71 10.38 7.72
C HIS A 100 -7.05 11.13 7.62
N LEU A 101 -7.69 11.04 6.47
CA LEU A 101 -9.03 11.61 6.24
C LEU A 101 -10.05 10.50 5.97
N TYR A 102 -9.67 9.50 5.19
CA TYR A 102 -10.55 8.42 4.78
C TYR A 102 -9.75 7.24 4.22
N SER A 103 -10.27 6.03 4.39
CA SER A 103 -9.87 4.87 3.61
C SER A 103 -11.09 4.08 3.16
N SER A 104 -11.03 3.54 1.95
CA SER A 104 -11.92 2.47 1.52
C SER A 104 -11.09 1.22 1.23
N MET A 105 -11.42 0.14 1.92
CA MET A 105 -11.06 -1.21 1.49
C MET A 105 -12.31 -1.82 0.90
N PHE A 106 -12.30 -2.10 -0.41
CA PHE A 106 -13.28 -3.03 -0.93
C PHE A 106 -12.68 -4.42 -0.75
N PRO A 107 -13.23 -5.31 0.10
CA PRO A 107 -12.89 -6.72 0.03
C PRO A 107 -13.51 -7.32 -1.24
N VAL A 108 -13.06 -6.86 -2.40
CA VAL A 108 -13.41 -7.47 -3.68
C VAL A 108 -12.61 -8.75 -3.73
N GLN A 109 -13.34 -9.86 -3.81
CA GLN A 109 -12.74 -11.16 -4.04
C GLN A 109 -11.86 -11.11 -5.29
N ARG A 110 -10.70 -11.79 -5.26
CA ARG A 110 -9.68 -11.71 -6.32
C ARG A 110 -10.23 -11.97 -7.72
N PHE A 111 -11.24 -12.83 -7.86
CA PHE A 111 -11.89 -13.12 -9.14
C PHE A 111 -12.62 -11.91 -9.77
N ALA A 112 -12.96 -10.90 -8.96
CA ALA A 112 -13.67 -9.70 -9.38
C ALA A 112 -12.75 -8.47 -9.46
N TRP A 113 -11.43 -8.65 -9.35
CA TRP A 113 -10.48 -7.55 -9.53
C TRP A 113 -10.49 -7.04 -10.96
N ASN A 114 -10.58 -5.71 -11.11
CA ASN A 114 -10.51 -5.04 -12.39
C ASN A 114 -9.06 -4.76 -12.79
N TRP A 115 -8.45 -5.71 -13.52
CA TRP A 115 -7.08 -5.60 -14.00
C TRP A 115 -6.94 -4.49 -15.05
N GLN A 116 -6.04 -3.55 -14.79
CA GLN A 116 -5.68 -2.46 -15.69
C GLN A 116 -4.44 -2.85 -16.50
N PRO A 117 -4.52 -2.85 -17.85
CA PRO A 117 -3.32 -2.98 -18.67
C PRO A 117 -2.46 -1.72 -18.51
N VAL A 118 -1.14 -1.89 -18.62
CA VAL A 118 -0.19 -0.78 -18.57
C VAL A 118 0.33 -0.46 -19.96
N TYR A 119 0.20 0.80 -20.36
CA TYR A 119 0.72 1.32 -21.62
C TYR A 119 2.08 1.97 -21.39
N GLN A 120 3.03 1.71 -22.29
CA GLN A 120 4.39 2.24 -22.21
C GLN A 120 4.40 3.77 -22.08
N ASN A 121 5.34 4.28 -21.28
CA ASN A 121 5.54 5.70 -21.00
C ASN A 121 4.37 6.40 -20.27
N SER A 122 3.43 5.63 -19.71
CA SER A 122 2.41 6.17 -18.80
C SER A 122 2.94 6.26 -17.36
N VAL A 123 2.29 7.04 -16.51
CA VAL A 123 2.59 7.06 -15.07
C VAL A 123 2.45 5.67 -14.44
N ALA A 124 1.47 4.88 -14.92
CA ALA A 124 1.28 3.50 -14.48
C ALA A 124 2.43 2.58 -14.91
N ASP A 125 3.09 2.86 -16.03
CA ASP A 125 4.28 2.13 -16.49
C ASP A 125 5.45 2.37 -15.55
N THR A 126 5.76 3.63 -15.23
CA THR A 126 6.81 3.95 -14.25
C THR A 126 6.51 3.31 -12.88
N MET A 127 5.27 3.40 -12.39
CA MET A 127 4.86 2.75 -11.15
C MET A 127 5.10 1.23 -11.23
N LEU A 128 4.65 0.57 -12.30
CA LEU A 128 4.78 -0.88 -12.43
C LEU A 128 6.24 -1.33 -12.55
N GLN A 129 7.08 -0.58 -13.27
CA GLN A 129 8.52 -0.83 -13.35
C GLN A 129 9.17 -0.78 -11.96
N VAL A 130 8.81 0.20 -11.12
CA VAL A 130 9.31 0.30 -9.74
C VAL A 130 8.84 -0.88 -8.90
N VAL A 131 7.55 -1.22 -8.92
CA VAL A 131 7.01 -2.38 -8.18
C VAL A 131 7.72 -3.67 -8.59
N CYS A 132 7.85 -3.92 -9.90
CA CYS A 132 8.46 -5.13 -10.41
C CYS A 132 9.98 -5.19 -10.21
N TYR A 133 10.64 -4.04 -10.12
CA TYR A 133 12.04 -3.98 -9.71
C TYR A 133 12.20 -4.36 -8.23
N LEU A 134 11.42 -3.74 -7.33
CA LEU A 134 11.46 -4.01 -5.90
C LEU A 134 11.05 -5.45 -5.54
N ALA A 135 10.12 -6.02 -6.31
CA ALA A 135 9.68 -7.41 -6.15
C ALA A 135 10.82 -8.44 -6.22
N LYS A 136 11.90 -8.15 -6.95
CA LYS A 136 13.03 -9.09 -7.14
C LYS A 136 13.75 -9.42 -5.84
N THR A 137 13.68 -8.55 -4.85
CA THR A 137 14.33 -8.70 -3.54
C THR A 137 13.33 -8.72 -2.38
N ALA A 138 12.03 -8.74 -2.69
CA ALA A 138 10.97 -8.67 -1.70
C ALA A 138 10.74 -10.02 -0.99
N PRO A 139 10.22 -10.01 0.24
CA PRO A 139 9.84 -11.24 0.91
C PRO A 139 8.70 -11.96 0.15
N HIS A 140 8.80 -13.28 0.08
CA HIS A 140 7.74 -14.14 -0.44
C HIS A 140 6.90 -14.68 0.70
N LYS A 141 5.57 -14.63 0.57
CA LYS A 141 4.68 -15.34 1.50
C LYS A 141 4.97 -16.84 1.44
N LYS A 142 5.29 -17.42 2.60
CA LYS A 142 5.56 -18.85 2.74
C LYS A 142 4.29 -19.65 2.43
N SER A 143 4.45 -20.84 1.84
CA SER A 143 3.40 -21.84 1.81
C SER A 143 3.10 -22.30 3.23
N GLU A 144 1.96 -21.88 3.78
CA GLU A 144 1.25 -22.62 4.85
C GLU A 144 1.03 -24.08 4.46
#